data_AF-A0A924KJQ3-F1
#
_entry.id   AF-A0A924KJQ3-F1
#
_cell.length_a   1.000
_cell.length_b   1.000
_cell.length_c   1.000
_cell.angle_alpha   90.00
_cell.angle_beta   90.00
_cell.angle_gamma   90.00
#
_symmetry.space_group_name_H-M   'P 1'
#
loop_
_entity.id
_entity.type
_entity.pdbx_description
1 polymer ?
#
loop_
_entity_poly.entity_id
_entity_poly.type
_entity_poly.pdbx_seq_one_letter_code
_entity_poly.pdbx_strand_id
1 'polypeptide(L)'
;MYTSAHATKPAHTPASYVYTGRLLQRAQARTALSEATGHAVPVVCFDMELDTPLKTHMHVEQPFPEGAFAAAQAAAHRLTEGTRVTVEHPMDTVRIVGKSTTHIHVIRDPQPE
;
A
#
# COMPACT_ATOMS: atom_id res chain seq x y z
N MET A 1 -18.32 -14.48 44.60
CA MET A 1 -17.13 -13.96 43.87
C MET A 1 -17.51 -13.88 42.40
N TYR A 2 -17.71 -12.67 41.87
CA TYR A 2 -18.02 -12.48 40.45
C TYR A 2 -16.72 -12.34 39.68
N THR A 3 -16.37 -13.35 38.89
CA THR A 3 -15.21 -13.32 38.00
C THR A 3 -15.60 -12.56 36.74
N SER A 4 -15.10 -11.34 36.59
CA SER A 4 -15.27 -10.53 35.39
C SER A 4 -14.68 -11.26 34.18
N ALA A 5 -15.53 -11.61 33.22
CA ALA A 5 -15.09 -12.11 31.93
C ALA A 5 -14.45 -10.95 31.16
N HIS A 6 -13.12 -10.94 31.04
CA HIS A 6 -12.46 -10.16 30.01
C HIS A 6 -12.95 -10.68 28.67
N ALA A 7 -13.81 -9.91 28.02
CA ALA A 7 -14.18 -10.15 26.64
C ALA A 7 -12.91 -9.99 25.78
N THR A 8 -12.32 -11.12 25.38
CA THR A 8 -11.28 -11.17 24.36
C THR A 8 -11.88 -10.53 23.11
N LYS A 9 -11.44 -9.32 22.78
CA LYS A 9 -11.81 -8.64 21.53
C LYS A 9 -11.44 -9.60 20.39
N PRO A 10 -12.37 -9.96 19.50
CA PRO A 10 -12.04 -10.86 18.39
C PRO A 10 -10.89 -10.24 17.60
N ALA A 11 -9.89 -11.06 17.28
CA ALA A 11 -8.79 -10.66 16.41
C ALA A 11 -9.41 -10.15 15.10
N HIS A 12 -9.25 -8.85 14.84
CA HIS A 12 -9.70 -8.25 13.60
C HIS A 12 -8.82 -8.82 12.50
N THR A 13 -9.34 -9.76 11.71
CA THR A 13 -8.69 -10.11 10.44
C THR A 13 -8.57 -8.80 9.66
N PRO A 14 -7.36 -8.32 9.34
CA PRO A 14 -7.23 -7.08 8.61
C PRO A 14 -7.94 -7.28 7.29
N ALA A 15 -8.93 -6.43 7.01
CA ALA A 15 -9.61 -6.45 5.72
C ALA A 15 -8.55 -6.26 4.63
N SER A 16 -8.40 -7.26 3.74
CA SER A 16 -7.63 -7.11 2.52
C SER A 16 -8.49 -6.41 1.48
N TYR A 17 -7.89 -5.47 0.76
CA TYR A 17 -8.53 -4.72 -0.30
C TYR A 17 -7.93 -5.13 -1.63
N VAL A 18 -8.79 -5.26 -2.62
CA VAL A 18 -8.44 -5.71 -3.97
C VAL A 18 -8.70 -4.58 -4.95
N TYR A 19 -7.66 -4.17 -5.66
CA TYR A 19 -7.74 -3.13 -6.70
C TYR A 19 -7.36 -3.72 -8.05
N THR A 20 -8.08 -3.32 -9.10
CA THR A 20 -7.77 -3.72 -10.48
C THR A 20 -7.56 -2.48 -11.33
N GLY A 21 -6.63 -2.56 -12.28
CA GLY A 21 -6.29 -1.45 -13.14
C GLY A 21 -5.16 -1.77 -14.09
N ARG A 22 -4.64 -0.76 -14.78
CA ARG A 22 -3.61 -0.90 -15.81
C ARG A 22 -2.35 -0.14 -15.44
N LEU A 23 -1.20 -0.77 -15.65
CA LEU A 23 0.10 -0.13 -15.45
C LEU A 23 0.25 1.08 -16.39
N LEU A 24 0.65 2.21 -15.83
CA LEU A 24 0.90 3.44 -16.57
C LEU A 24 2.30 3.47 -17.21
N GLN A 25 3.20 2.65 -16.68
CA GLN A 25 4.56 2.49 -17.14
C GLN A 25 5.06 1.09 -16.78
N ARG A 26 6.17 0.68 -17.40
CA ARG A 26 6.85 -0.56 -17.00
C ARG A 26 7.27 -0.48 -15.53
N ALA A 27 7.05 -1.58 -14.80
CA ALA A 27 7.46 -1.67 -13.40
C ALA A 27 8.99 -1.61 -13.25
N GLN A 28 9.44 -1.18 -12.08
CA GLN A 28 10.85 -1.04 -11.75
C GLN A 28 11.19 -1.84 -10.50
N ALA A 29 12.39 -2.39 -10.45
CA ALA A 29 12.97 -2.90 -9.22
C ALA A 29 13.88 -1.82 -8.61
N ARG A 30 13.68 -1.52 -7.34
CA ARG A 30 14.42 -0.50 -6.59
C ARG A 30 14.77 -1.04 -5.22
N THR A 31 15.60 -0.32 -4.49
CA THR A 31 15.84 -0.57 -3.07
C THR A 31 15.11 0.51 -2.27
N ALA A 32 14.33 0.11 -1.27
CA ALA A 32 13.61 1.02 -0.37
C ALA A 32 13.83 0.61 1.09
N LEU A 33 13.63 1.55 2.02
CA LEU A 33 13.69 1.26 3.44
C LEU A 33 12.39 0.55 3.86
N SER A 34 12.50 -0.63 4.43
CA SER A 34 11.36 -1.33 5.02
C SER A 34 10.93 -0.64 6.30
N GLU A 35 9.69 -0.14 6.38
CA GLU A 35 9.15 0.47 7.61
C GLU A 35 9.08 -0.55 8.77
N ALA A 36 8.89 -1.84 8.45
CA ALA A 36 8.78 -2.90 9.46
C ALA A 36 10.13 -3.32 10.07
N THR A 37 11.22 -3.28 9.30
CA THR A 37 12.53 -3.79 9.74
C THR A 37 13.60 -2.72 9.86
N GLY A 38 13.40 -1.54 9.28
CA GLY A 38 14.41 -0.48 9.21
C GLY A 38 15.59 -0.81 8.29
N HIS A 39 15.54 -1.91 7.54
CA HIS A 39 16.58 -2.32 6.60
C HIS A 39 16.22 -1.97 5.15
N ALA A 40 17.25 -1.80 4.33
CA ALA A 40 17.09 -1.59 2.90
C ALA A 40 16.73 -2.91 2.21
N VAL A 41 15.54 -2.99 1.62
CA VAL A 41 15.02 -4.19 0.95
C VAL A 41 14.74 -3.92 -0.53
N PRO A 42 14.85 -4.93 -1.40
CA PRO A 42 14.39 -4.80 -2.77
C PRO A 42 12.87 -4.65 -2.83
N VAL A 43 12.40 -3.79 -3.73
CA VAL A 43 10.97 -3.52 -3.95
C VAL A 43 10.70 -3.50 -5.45
N VAL A 44 9.60 -4.13 -5.87
CA VAL A 44 9.00 -3.85 -7.18
C VAL A 44 8.01 -2.72 -7.02
N CYS A 45 8.19 -1.65 -7.77
CA CYS A 45 7.29 -0.50 -7.75
C CYS A 45 6.72 -0.20 -9.14
N PHE A 46 5.44 0.17 -9.19
CA PHE A 46 4.78 0.62 -10.42
C PHE A 46 3.59 1.52 -10.09
N ASP A 47 3.21 2.34 -11.07
CA ASP A 47 1.96 3.10 -11.02
C ASP A 47 0.92 2.42 -11.90
N MET A 48 -0.32 2.37 -11.41
CA MET A 48 -1.47 1.88 -12.18
C MET A 48 -2.64 2.87 -12.13
N GLU A 49 -3.36 3.00 -13.23
CA GLU A 49 -4.67 3.63 -13.26
C GLU A 49 -5.72 2.59 -12.87
N LEU A 50 -6.51 2.87 -11.84
CA LEU A 50 -7.56 1.98 -11.36
C LEU A 50 -8.75 1.95 -12.34
N ASP A 51 -9.40 0.79 -12.42
CA ASP A 51 -10.67 0.59 -13.15
C ASP A 51 -11.85 1.22 -12.37
N THR A 52 -11.75 2.51 -12.02
CA THR A 52 -12.79 3.28 -11.32
C THR A 52 -13.19 4.51 -12.17
N PRO A 53 -14.41 5.05 -12.01
CA PRO A 53 -14.83 6.24 -12.76
C PRO A 53 -13.91 7.47 -12.60
N LEU A 54 -13.22 7.56 -11.45
CA LEU A 54 -12.30 8.65 -11.14
C LEU A 54 -10.91 8.47 -11.75
N LYS A 55 -10.63 7.32 -12.39
CA LYS A 55 -9.32 7.01 -12.98
C LYS A 55 -8.17 7.26 -12.00
N THR A 56 -8.38 6.89 -10.75
CA THR A 56 -7.42 7.14 -9.67
C THR A 56 -6.09 6.45 -9.99
N HIS A 57 -4.99 7.17 -9.82
CA HIS A 57 -3.66 6.59 -9.93
C HIS A 57 -3.24 6.02 -8.58
N MET A 58 -2.78 4.77 -8.60
CA MET A 58 -2.28 4.07 -7.42
C MET A 58 -0.80 3.72 -7.63
N HIS A 59 0.03 4.12 -6.67
CA HIS A 59 1.41 3.65 -6.58
C HIS A 59 1.43 2.35 -5.77
N VAL A 60 2.04 1.31 -6.32
CA VAL A 60 2.14 0.00 -5.69
C VAL A 60 3.60 -0.33 -5.44
N GLU A 61 3.90 -0.76 -4.23
CA GLU A 61 5.21 -1.26 -3.82
C GLU A 61 5.06 -2.68 -3.23
N GLN A 62 5.77 -3.64 -3.82
CA GLN A 62 5.85 -5.00 -3.31
C GLN A 62 7.28 -5.27 -2.80
N PRO A 63 7.47 -5.40 -1.47
CA PRO A 63 8.78 -5.73 -0.92
C PRO A 63 9.15 -7.20 -1.18
N PHE A 64 10.44 -7.44 -1.33
CA PHE A 64 11.06 -8.76 -1.43
C PHE A 64 12.01 -8.96 -0.24
N PRO A 65 12.34 -10.22 0.12
CA PRO A 65 13.36 -10.50 1.13
C PRO A 65 14.71 -9.86 0.80
N GLU A 66 15.51 -9.62 1.84
CA GLU A 66 16.88 -9.16 1.68
C GLU A 66 17.68 -10.10 0.76
N GLY A 67 18.55 -9.53 -0.09
CA GLY A 67 19.32 -10.29 -1.09
C GLY A 67 18.52 -10.74 -2.32
N ALA A 68 17.19 -10.58 -2.37
CA ALA A 68 16.36 -11.04 -3.48
C ALA A 68 16.17 -10.01 -4.62
N PHE A 69 17.15 -9.12 -4.86
CA PHE A 69 17.02 -8.06 -5.86
C PHE A 69 16.81 -8.60 -7.29
N ALA A 70 17.48 -9.71 -7.64
CA ALA A 70 17.29 -10.37 -8.93
C ALA A 70 15.84 -10.87 -9.13
N ALA A 71 15.19 -11.35 -8.06
CA ALA A 71 13.80 -11.77 -8.12
C ALA A 71 12.85 -10.57 -8.30
N ALA A 72 13.10 -9.47 -7.60
CA ALA A 72 12.39 -8.21 -7.81
C ALA A 72 12.55 -7.72 -9.26
N GLN A 73 13.77 -7.75 -9.81
CA GLN A 73 14.04 -7.37 -11.20
C GLN A 73 13.30 -8.25 -12.21
N ALA A 74 13.29 -9.57 -12.00
CA ALA A 74 12.55 -10.50 -12.85
C ALA A 74 11.03 -10.25 -12.79
N ALA A 75 10.50 -9.94 -11.60
CA ALA A 75 9.09 -9.58 -11.43
C ALA A 75 8.74 -8.26 -12.14
N ALA A 76 9.55 -7.22 -11.95
CA ALA A 76 9.40 -5.96 -12.66
C ALA A 76 9.46 -6.14 -14.19
N HIS A 77 10.31 -7.05 -14.69
CA HIS A 77 10.42 -7.33 -16.13
C HIS A 77 9.13 -7.92 -16.75
N ARG A 78 8.33 -8.65 -15.97
CA ARG A 78 7.05 -9.22 -16.44
C ARG A 78 5.92 -8.21 -16.48
N LEU A 79 6.07 -7.08 -15.78
CA LEU A 79 5.04 -6.07 -15.59
C LEU A 79 5.33 -4.88 -16.51
N THR A 80 4.75 -4.93 -17.72
CA THR A 80 4.91 -3.90 -18.74
C THR A 80 3.77 -2.88 -18.71
N GLU A 81 3.99 -1.72 -19.30
CA GLU A 81 2.96 -0.70 -19.52
C GLU A 81 1.70 -1.30 -20.18
N GLY A 82 0.52 -0.81 -19.78
CA GLY A 82 -0.78 -1.26 -20.30
C GLY A 82 -1.27 -2.61 -19.75
N THR A 83 -0.39 -3.38 -19.08
CA THR A 83 -0.75 -4.66 -18.45
C THR A 83 -1.85 -4.42 -17.42
N ARG A 84 -2.94 -5.17 -17.52
CA ARG A 84 -4.02 -5.15 -16.53
C ARG A 84 -3.66 -6.10 -15.39
N VAL A 85 -3.67 -5.58 -14.17
CA VAL A 85 -3.31 -6.33 -12.96
C VAL A 85 -4.36 -6.17 -11.88
N THR A 86 -4.39 -7.13 -10.98
CA THR A 86 -5.11 -7.06 -9.72
C THR A 86 -4.09 -7.10 -8.59
N VAL A 87 -4.21 -6.17 -7.64
CA VAL A 87 -3.35 -6.07 -6.46
C VAL A 87 -4.20 -6.26 -5.21
N GLU A 88 -3.66 -7.01 -4.25
CA GLU A 88 -4.27 -7.24 -2.95
C GLU A 88 -3.29 -6.79 -1.86
N HIS A 89 -3.77 -6.01 -0.89
CA HIS A 89 -2.99 -5.63 0.27
C HIS A 89 -3.89 -5.33 1.48
N PRO A 90 -3.34 -5.37 2.71
CA PRO A 90 -4.03 -4.91 3.91
C PRO A 90 -4.42 -3.42 3.82
N MET A 91 -5.50 -3.01 4.46
CA MET A 91 -5.94 -1.59 4.42
C MET A 91 -5.03 -0.66 5.21
N ASP A 92 -4.47 -1.14 6.31
CA ASP A 92 -3.60 -0.39 7.21
C ASP A 92 -2.25 -0.05 6.56
N THR A 93 -1.92 -0.64 5.42
CA THR A 93 -0.72 -0.31 4.63
C THR A 93 -0.97 0.73 3.53
N VAL A 94 -2.23 1.18 3.33
CA VAL A 94 -2.56 2.14 2.28
C VAL A 94 -2.13 3.55 2.68
N ARG A 95 -1.38 4.21 1.78
CA ARG A 95 -1.02 5.63 1.92
C ARG A 95 -1.67 6.47 0.81
N ILE A 96 -2.45 7.47 1.21
CA ILE A 96 -3.00 8.48 0.29
C ILE A 96 -2.06 9.68 0.25
N VAL A 97 -1.63 10.08 -0.95
CA VAL A 97 -0.72 11.21 -1.15
C VAL A 97 -1.43 12.29 -1.97
N GLY A 98 -1.72 13.42 -1.33
CA GLY A 98 -2.18 14.64 -2.02
C GLY A 98 -0.99 15.44 -2.55
N LYS A 99 -0.92 15.66 -3.87
CA LYS A 99 0.07 16.54 -4.50
C LYS A 99 -0.54 17.93 -4.72
N SER A 100 0.28 18.98 -4.61
CA SER A 100 -0.12 20.37 -4.88
C SER A 100 -1.25 20.91 -4.00
N THR A 101 -1.29 20.53 -2.73
CA THR A 101 -2.27 21.04 -1.76
C THR A 101 -2.19 22.55 -1.61
N THR A 102 -3.29 23.27 -1.87
CA THR A 102 -3.33 24.74 -1.80
C THR A 102 -3.85 25.27 -0.46
N HIS A 103 -4.68 24.50 0.24
CA HIS A 103 -5.28 24.90 1.51
C HIS A 103 -5.20 23.74 2.52
N ILE A 104 -4.79 24.04 3.75
CA ILE A 104 -4.78 23.10 4.87
C ILE A 104 -5.53 23.78 6.02
N HIS A 105 -6.66 23.20 6.41
CA HIS A 105 -7.44 23.66 7.55
C HIS A 105 -7.23 22.70 8.73
N VAL A 106 -6.80 23.23 9.87
CA VAL A 106 -6.72 22.46 11.13
C VAL A 106 -8.11 22.45 11.75
N ILE A 107 -8.73 21.27 11.83
CA ILE A 107 -9.96 21.06 12.59
C ILE A 107 -9.56 20.92 14.06
N ARG A 108 -10.03 21.83 14.92
CA ARG A 108 -9.84 21.71 16.37
C ARG A 108 -10.98 20.87 16.92
N ASP A 109 -10.64 19.85 17.69
CA ASP A 109 -11.65 19.12 18.43
C ASP A 109 -12.33 20.03 19.46
N PRO A 110 -13.63 19.88 19.69
CA PRO A 110 -14.30 20.59 20.76
C PRO A 110 -13.63 20.24 22.10
N GLN A 111 -13.20 21.26 22.85
CA GLN A 111 -12.71 21.07 24.21
C GLN A 111 -13.89 20.63 25.09
N PRO A 112 -13.77 19.54 25.86
CA PRO A 112 -14.74 19.23 26.90
C PRO A 112 -14.66 20.32 27.99
N GLU A 113 -15.81 20.88 28.37
CA GLU A 113 -15.97 21.86 29.45
C GLU A 113 -15.66 21.28 30.83
#